data_AF-A0A954PH92-F1
#
_entry.id   AF-A0A954PH92-F1
#
_cell.length_a   1.000
_cell.length_b   1.000
_cell.length_c   1.000
_cell.angle_alpha   90.00
_cell.angle_beta   90.00
_cell.angle_gamma   90.00
#
_symmetry.space_group_name_H-M   'P 1'
#
loop_
_entity.id
_entity.type
_entity.pdbx_description
1 polymer ?
#
loop_
_entity_poly.entity_id
_entity_poly.type
_entity_poly.pdbx_seq_one_letter_code
_entity_poly.pdbx_strand_id
1 'polypeptide(L)'
;LPMLCLPITNDQPGIASRVHYLGAGEVISINRATAPRIQQYLRQLLSTTTYKDAAKSLQSKFCSLDGPAIAAEIVEQSMIATKRRIDKLLTRNEANE
;
A
#
# COMPACT_ATOMS: atom_id res chain seq x y z
N LEU A 1 -3.58 -13.58 -1.95
CA LEU A 1 -3.01 -14.89 -1.54
C LEU A 1 -2.06 -14.66 -0.36
N PRO A 2 -1.82 -15.67 0.49
CA PRO A 2 -0.71 -15.62 1.46
C PRO A 2 0.65 -15.45 0.77
N MET A 3 1.61 -14.79 1.42
CA MET A 3 2.95 -14.56 0.86
C MET A 3 4.08 -15.00 1.79
N LEU A 4 5.19 -15.47 1.22
CA LEU A 4 6.48 -15.60 1.92
C LEU A 4 7.43 -14.55 1.37
N CYS A 5 7.77 -13.55 2.17
CA CYS A 5 8.59 -12.42 1.76
C CYS A 5 10.07 -12.65 2.07
N LEU A 6 10.93 -12.45 1.06
CA LEU A 6 12.40 -12.48 1.18
C LEU A 6 12.95 -11.08 0.86
N PRO A 7 12.87 -10.12 1.79
CA PRO A 7 13.25 -8.74 1.50
C PRO A 7 14.76 -8.61 1.31
N ILE A 8 15.16 -7.79 0.33
CA ILE A 8 16.55 -7.54 -0.03
C ILE A 8 16.90 -6.06 0.20
N THR A 9 16.23 -5.12 -0.47
CA THR A 9 16.55 -3.67 -0.38
C THR A 9 15.31 -2.78 -0.53
N ASN A 10 15.52 -1.47 -0.34
CA ASN A 10 14.55 -0.39 -0.55
C ASN A 10 13.29 -0.58 0.29
N ASP A 11 12.12 -0.55 -0.34
CA ASP A 11 10.82 -0.63 0.35
C ASP A 11 10.48 -2.05 0.79
N GLN A 12 11.23 -3.06 0.34
CA GLN A 12 10.90 -4.46 0.59
C GLN A 12 10.86 -4.80 2.09
N PRO A 13 11.81 -4.39 2.96
CA PRO A 13 11.75 -4.68 4.38
C PRO A 13 10.51 -4.06 5.06
N GLY A 14 10.15 -2.84 4.68
CA GLY A 14 8.96 -2.16 5.20
C GLY A 14 7.66 -2.84 4.75
N ILE A 15 7.57 -3.20 3.47
CA ILE A 15 6.43 -3.93 2.90
C ILE A 15 6.31 -5.32 3.54
N ALA A 16 7.41 -6.08 3.64
CA ALA A 16 7.43 -7.40 4.26
C ALA A 16 6.97 -7.35 5.73
N SER A 17 7.40 -6.34 6.48
CA SER A 17 6.96 -6.10 7.86
C SER A 17 5.45 -5.86 7.93
N ARG A 18 4.88 -5.09 7.00
CA ARG A 18 3.42 -4.86 6.93
C ARG A 18 2.66 -6.13 6.55
N VAL A 19 3.17 -6.94 5.63
CA VAL A 19 2.57 -8.23 5.26
C VAL A 19 2.47 -9.15 6.47
N HIS A 20 3.55 -9.26 7.26
CA HIS A 20 3.58 -10.04 8.49
C HIS A 20 2.67 -9.47 9.56
N TYR A 21 2.74 -8.16 9.81
CA TYR A 21 1.89 -7.46 10.78
C TYR A 21 0.39 -7.64 10.49
N LEU A 22 0.01 -7.61 9.21
CA LEU A 22 -1.37 -7.81 8.77
C LEU A 22 -1.78 -9.30 8.74
N GLY A 23 -0.88 -10.22 9.11
CA GLY A 23 -1.13 -11.66 9.12
C GLY A 23 -1.32 -12.26 7.72
N ALA A 24 -0.94 -11.55 6.65
CA ALA A 24 -1.13 -11.99 5.28
C ALA A 24 0.07 -12.78 4.72
N GLY A 25 1.09 -13.02 5.56
CA GLY A 25 2.28 -13.75 5.15
C GLY A 25 3.35 -13.84 6.22
N GLU A 26 4.45 -14.49 5.86
CA GLU A 26 5.64 -14.66 6.70
C GLU A 26 6.87 -14.00 6.06
N VAL A 27 7.89 -13.73 6.86
CA VAL A 27 9.14 -13.10 6.39
C VAL A 27 10.32 -13.96 6.75
N ILE A 28 11.17 -14.24 5.76
CA ILE A 28 12.45 -14.90 5.95
C ILE A 28 13.56 -14.07 5.30
N SER A 29 14.57 -13.70 6.08
CA SER A 29 15.73 -12.98 5.56
C SER A 29 16.45 -13.84 4.52
N ILE A 30 16.97 -13.22 3.45
CA ILE A 30 17.67 -13.93 2.35
C ILE A 30 18.78 -14.88 2.85
N ASN A 31 19.58 -14.43 3.84
CA ASN A 31 20.67 -15.22 4.42
C ASN A 31 20.21 -16.47 5.19
N ARG A 32 18.92 -16.58 5.49
CA ARG A 32 18.32 -17.72 6.20
C ARG A 32 17.45 -18.58 5.29
N ALA A 33 17.25 -18.19 4.04
CA ALA A 33 16.32 -18.80 3.09
C ALA A 33 16.86 -20.08 2.43
N THR A 34 17.09 -21.11 3.25
CA THR A 34 17.45 -22.44 2.74
C THR A 34 16.21 -23.20 2.27
N ALA A 35 16.39 -24.15 1.34
CA ALA A 35 15.26 -24.93 0.80
C ALA A 35 14.40 -25.62 1.90
N PRO A 36 14.97 -26.25 2.95
CA PRO A 36 14.16 -26.83 4.03
C PRO A 36 13.34 -25.79 4.80
N ARG A 37 13.90 -24.60 5.04
CA ARG A 37 13.19 -23.52 5.74
C ARG A 37 12.07 -22.95 4.88
N ILE A 38 12.32 -22.71 3.60
CA ILE A 38 11.28 -22.27 2.66
C ILE A 38 10.14 -23.29 2.63
N GLN A 39 10.46 -24.58 2.54
CA GLN A 39 9.46 -25.64 2.56
C GLN A 39 8.62 -25.62 3.85
N GLN A 40 9.25 -25.43 5.02
CA GLN A 40 8.56 -25.30 6.30
C GLN A 40 7.58 -24.12 6.30
N TYR A 41 8.04 -22.93 5.91
CA TYR A 41 7.18 -21.74 5.83
C TYR A 41 6.02 -21.92 4.84
N LEU A 42 6.28 -22.51 3.67
CA LEU A 42 5.22 -22.78 2.70
C LEU A 42 4.19 -23.77 3.24
N ARG A 43 4.60 -24.83 3.95
CA ARG A 43 3.65 -25.76 4.60
C ARG A 43 2.78 -25.04 5.62
N GLN A 44 3.36 -24.17 6.44
CA GLN A 44 2.61 -23.35 7.40
C GLN A 44 1.61 -22.43 6.68
N LEU A 45 2.05 -21.65 5.71
CA LEU A 45 1.21 -20.72 4.95
C LEU A 45 0.05 -21.41 4.21
N LEU A 46 0.26 -22.63 3.70
CA LEU A 46 -0.75 -23.39 2.98
C LEU A 46 -1.72 -24.15 3.91
N SER A 47 -1.27 -24.53 5.11
CA SER A 47 -2.10 -25.29 6.08
C SER A 47 -2.91 -24.40 7.02
N THR A 48 -2.44 -23.18 7.28
CA THR A 48 -3.12 -22.24 8.18
C THR A 48 -4.05 -21.30 7.39
N THR A 49 -5.36 -21.43 7.60
CA THR A 49 -6.38 -20.67 6.84
C THR A 49 -6.36 -19.17 7.12
N THR A 50 -5.92 -18.75 8.31
CA THR A 50 -5.94 -17.34 8.72
C THR A 50 -5.10 -16.44 7.81
N TYR A 51 -3.98 -16.92 7.25
CA TYR A 51 -3.21 -16.16 6.27
C TYR A 51 -4.01 -15.87 5.00
N LYS A 52 -4.81 -16.84 4.54
CA LYS A 52 -5.64 -16.70 3.35
C LYS A 52 -6.79 -15.73 3.61
N ASP A 53 -7.38 -15.78 4.79
CA ASP A 53 -8.47 -14.88 5.18
C ASP A 53 -7.98 -13.44 5.32
N ALA A 54 -6.82 -13.23 5.96
CA ALA A 54 -6.17 -11.92 6.03
C ALA A 54 -5.85 -11.37 4.63
N ALA A 55 -5.27 -12.18 3.76
CA ALA A 55 -4.96 -11.79 2.39
C ALA A 55 -6.22 -11.43 1.57
N LYS A 56 -7.33 -12.16 1.77
CA LYS A 56 -8.62 -11.83 1.15
C LYS A 56 -9.21 -10.54 1.70
N SER A 57 -9.14 -10.32 3.01
CA SER A 57 -9.61 -9.08 3.63
C SER A 57 -8.87 -7.86 3.07
N LEU A 58 -7.55 -7.96 2.91
CA LEU A 58 -6.74 -6.91 2.28
C LEU A 58 -7.11 -6.72 0.80
N GLN A 59 -7.30 -7.81 0.05
CA GLN A 59 -7.74 -7.73 -1.34
C GLN A 59 -9.07 -6.97 -1.45
N SER A 60 -10.08 -7.31 -0.63
CA SER A 60 -11.38 -6.65 -0.66
C SER A 60 -11.26 -5.14 -0.39
N LYS A 61 -10.40 -4.73 0.55
CA LYS A 61 -10.15 -3.31 0.86
C LYS A 61 -9.49 -2.57 -0.29
N PHE A 62 -8.58 -3.21 -1.03
CA PHE A 62 -7.96 -2.59 -2.20
C PHE A 62 -8.92 -2.56 -3.39
N CYS A 63 -9.69 -3.61 -3.62
CA CYS A 63 -10.67 -3.66 -4.71
C CYS A 63 -11.85 -2.70 -4.50
N SER A 64 -12.15 -2.29 -3.26
CA SER A 64 -13.17 -1.27 -3.00
C SER A 64 -12.73 0.16 -3.32
N LEU A 65 -11.48 0.36 -3.76
CA LEU A 65 -10.93 1.68 -4.06
C LEU A 65 -10.53 1.75 -5.54
N ASP A 66 -10.97 2.80 -6.21
CA ASP A 66 -10.39 3.22 -7.50
C ASP A 66 -9.26 4.21 -7.23
N GLY A 67 -8.08 3.67 -6.87
CA GLY A 67 -6.92 4.46 -6.48
C GLY A 67 -6.52 5.53 -7.50
N PRO A 68 -6.40 5.20 -8.80
CA PRO A 68 -6.12 6.19 -9.84
C PRO A 68 -7.18 7.27 -9.96
N ALA A 69 -8.48 6.93 -9.95
CA ALA A 69 -9.54 7.94 -10.03
C ALA A 69 -9.55 8.87 -8.82
N ILE A 70 -9.40 8.30 -7.61
CA ILE A 70 -9.28 9.08 -6.36
C ILE A 70 -8.08 10.02 -6.43
N ALA A 71 -6.93 9.53 -6.92
CA ALA A 71 -5.73 10.35 -7.05
C ALA A 71 -5.94 11.51 -8.04
N ALA A 72 -6.56 11.24 -9.20
CA ALA A 72 -6.89 12.27 -10.19
C ALA A 72 -7.81 13.33 -9.59
N GLU A 73 -8.87 12.91 -8.91
CA GLU A 73 -9.81 13.82 -8.24
C GLU A 73 -9.11 14.71 -7.20
N ILE A 74 -8.23 14.14 -6.37
CA ILE A 74 -7.46 14.92 -5.38
C ILE A 74 -6.60 15.99 -6.07
N VAL A 75 -5.94 15.64 -7.19
CA VAL A 75 -5.13 16.59 -7.96
C VAL A 75 -6.00 17.69 -8.56
N GLU A 76 -7.11 17.33 -9.20
CA GLU A 76 -8.05 18.29 -9.81
C GLU A 76 -8.62 19.27 -8.77
N GLN A 77 -9.07 18.76 -7.62
CA GLN A 77 -9.59 19.59 -6.53
C GLN A 77 -8.52 20.55 -6.00
N SER A 78 -7.27 20.09 -5.87
CA SER A 78 -6.14 20.92 -5.44
C SER A 78 -5.84 22.04 -6.42
N MET A 79 -5.91 21.77 -7.74
CA MET A 79 -5.69 22.76 -8.78
C MET A 79 -6.82 23.80 -8.82
N ILE A 80 -8.08 23.38 -8.70
CA ILE A 80 -9.24 24.28 -8.64
C ILE A 80 -9.14 25.19 -7.41
N ALA A 81 -8.80 24.64 -6.24
CA ALA A 81 -8.64 25.42 -5.02
C ALA A 81 -7.52 26.47 -5.17
N THR A 82 -6.42 26.09 -5.80
CA THR A 82 -5.29 26.99 -6.09
C THR A 82 -5.71 28.11 -7.03
N LYS A 83 -6.38 27.80 -8.14
CA LYS A 83 -6.89 28.79 -9.10
C LYS A 83 -7.81 29.82 -8.42
N ARG A 84 -8.79 29.35 -7.64
CA ARG A 84 -9.71 30.24 -6.90
C ARG A 84 -8.99 31.19 -5.94
N ARG A 85 -7.88 30.75 -5.33
CA ARG A 85 -7.07 31.60 -4.45
C ARG A 85 -6.35 32.70 -5.25
N ILE A 86 -5.80 32.37 -6.41
CA ILE A 86 -5.13 33.32 -7.30
C ILE A 86 -6.14 34.36 -7.81
N ASP A 87 -7.30 33.93 -8.31
CA ASP A 87 -8.34 34.84 -8.83
C ASP A 87 -8.81 35.86 -7.77
N LYS A 88 -8.94 35.42 -6.51
CA LYS A 88 -9.27 36.31 -5.37
C LYS A 88 -8.17 37.32 -5.03
N LEU A 89 -6.90 36.99 -5.27
CA LEU A 89 -5.79 37.91 -5.01
C LEU A 89 -5.71 38.97 -6.11
N LEU A 90 -5.90 38.58 -7.37
CA LEU A 90 -5.89 39.48 -8.51
C LEU A 90 -7.04 40.51 -8.41
N THR A 91 -8.26 40.04 -8.17
CA THR A 91 -9.44 40.91 -8.00
C THR A 91 -9.36 41.86 -6.79
N ARG A 92 -8.63 41.50 -5.72
CA ARG A 92 -8.38 42.40 -4.57
C ARG A 92 -7.37 43.49 -4.87
N ASN A 93 -6.39 43.23 -5.73
CA ASN A 93 -5.42 44.24 -6.13
C ASN A 93 -6.05 45.27 -7.06
N GLU A 94 -6.89 44.82 -8.01
CA GLU A 94 -7.63 45.71 -8.92
C GLU A 94 -8.66 46.59 -8.20
N ALA A 95 -9.19 46.16 -7.04
CA ALA A 95 -10.14 46.96 -6.26
C ALA A 95 -9.46 47.99 -5.32
N ASN A 96 -8.13 47.94 -5.18
CA ASN A 96 -7.33 48.82 -4.33
C ASN A 96 -6.50 49.85 -5.14
N GLU A 97 -6.54 49.79 -6.47
CA GLU A 97 -6.06 50.83 -7.40
C GLU A 97 -7.22 51.75 -7.82
#